data_AF-A0A940PRP5-F1
#
_entry.id   AF-A0A940PRP5-F1
#
_cell.length_a   1.000
_cell.length_b   1.000
_cell.length_c   1.000
_cell.angle_alpha   90.00
_cell.angle_beta   90.00
_cell.angle_gamma   90.00
#
_symmetry.space_group_name_H-M   'P 1'
#
loop_
_entity.id
_entity.type
_entity.pdbx_description
1 polymer ?
#
loop_
_entity_poly.entity_id
_entity_poly.type
_entity_poly.pdbx_seq_one_letter_code
_entity_poly.pdbx_strand_id
1 'polypeptide(L)' 'MDYHELEGPDGAAIRVPKDESHRTCPACGGDCKPEPTTVSGMGVRIAFICPEHGVHSVIDPFEEKR' A
#
# COMPACT_ATOMS: atom_id res chain seq x y z
N MET A 1 7.29 4.91 -5.69
CA MET A 1 6.17 4.10 -6.19
C MET A 1 5.45 4.94 -7.23
N ASP A 2 5.15 4.38 -8.40
CA ASP A 2 4.45 5.11 -9.46
C ASP A 2 2.94 5.03 -9.26
N TYR A 3 2.22 6.13 -9.49
CA TYR A 3 0.76 6.19 -9.35
C TYR A 3 0.06 6.69 -10.61
N HIS A 4 -1.13 6.15 -10.88
CA HIS A 4 -2.14 6.77 -11.73
C HIS A 4 -3.05 7.65 -10.86
N GLU A 5 -3.41 8.82 -11.38
CA GLU A 5 -4.37 9.73 -10.77
C GLU A 5 -5.69 9.62 -11.51
N LEU A 6 -6.77 9.47 -10.75
CA LEU A 6 -8.14 9.39 -11.22
C LEU A 6 -8.94 10.50 -10.55
N GLU A 7 -9.86 11.13 -11.29
CA GLU A 7 -10.87 12.00 -10.68
C GLU A 7 -11.84 11.15 -9.87
N GLY A 8 -11.83 11.36 -8.56
CA GLY A 8 -12.76 10.80 -7.61
C GLY A 8 -14.00 11.66 -7.42
N PRO A 9 -14.94 11.19 -6.58
CA PRO A 9 -16.14 11.95 -6.25
C PRO A 9 -15.77 13.30 -5.64
N ASP A 10 -16.59 14.31 -5.93
CA ASP A 10 -16.41 15.69 -5.46
C ASP A 10 -15.08 16.34 -5.87
N GLY A 11 -14.45 15.86 -6.95
CA GLY A 11 -13.16 16.38 -7.43
C GLY A 11 -11.96 15.92 -6.60
N ALA A 12 -12.13 14.92 -5.74
CA ALA A 12 -11.03 14.34 -4.99
C ALA A 12 -10.09 13.56 -5.90
N ALA A 13 -8.78 13.79 -5.84
CA ALA A 13 -7.82 12.95 -6.57
C ALA A 13 -7.70 11.57 -5.89
N ILE A 14 -8.10 10.51 -6.62
CA ILE A 14 -7.86 9.11 -6.22
C ILE A 14 -6.53 8.68 -6.83
N ARG A 15 -5.65 8.13 -6.01
CA ARG A 15 -4.35 7.64 -6.44
C ARG A 15 -4.32 6.12 -6.34
N VAL A 16 -4.02 5.48 -7.46
CA VAL A 16 -3.88 4.03 -7.56
C VAL A 16 -2.47 3.70 -8.04
N PRO A 17 -1.78 2.74 -7.40
CA PRO A 17 -0.49 2.25 -7.88
C PRO A 17 -0.53 1.86 -9.36
N LYS A 18 0.53 2.16 -10.13
CA LYS A 18 0.67 1.62 -11.49
C LYS A 18 1.00 0.13 -11.47
N ASP A 19 1.61 -0.33 -10.39
CA ASP A 19 1.97 -1.72 -10.17
C ASP A 19 1.49 -2.23 -8.81
N GLU A 20 0.99 -3.46 -8.83
CA GLU A 20 0.48 -4.16 -7.65
C GLU A 20 1.55 -5.09 -7.05
N SER A 21 2.85 -4.90 -7.36
CA SER A 21 3.91 -5.78 -6.86
C SER A 21 4.04 -5.73 -5.33
N HIS A 22 3.69 -4.58 -4.74
CA HIS A 22 3.68 -4.34 -3.31
C HIS A 22 2.69 -5.25 -2.55
N ARG A 23 1.65 -5.78 -3.20
CA ARG A 23 0.69 -6.73 -2.60
C ARG A 23 0.94 -8.18 -2.99
N THR A 24 1.70 -8.46 -4.05
CA THR A 24 1.99 -9.83 -4.49
C THR A 24 3.17 -10.43 -3.73
N CYS A 25 2.97 -11.54 -3.02
CA CYS A 25 4.03 -12.24 -2.32
C CYS A 25 5.06 -12.79 -3.32
N PRO A 26 6.36 -12.49 -3.18
CA PRO A 26 7.39 -12.94 -4.11
C PRO A 26 7.70 -14.43 -3.96
N ALA A 27 7.33 -15.06 -2.83
CA ALA A 27 7.57 -16.47 -2.58
C ALA A 27 6.52 -17.39 -3.21
N CYS A 28 5.23 -17.07 -3.06
CA CYS A 28 4.14 -17.92 -3.57
C CYS A 28 3.28 -17.27 -4.67
N GLY A 29 3.49 -15.99 -4.99
CA GLY A 29 2.66 -15.25 -5.95
C GLY A 29 1.27 -14.88 -5.43
N GLY A 30 0.96 -15.17 -4.17
CA GLY A 30 -0.34 -14.89 -3.56
C GLY A 30 -0.58 -13.41 -3.25
N ASP A 31 -1.85 -13.04 -3.08
CA ASP A 31 -2.26 -11.69 -2.66
C ASP A 31 -2.12 -11.53 -1.14
N CYS A 32 -1.17 -10.70 -0.72
CA CYS A 32 -0.92 -10.41 0.70
C CYS A 32 -2.06 -9.60 1.30
N LYS A 33 -2.36 -9.84 2.59
CA LYS A 33 -3.40 -9.12 3.31
C LYS A 33 -2.89 -7.75 3.78
N PRO A 34 -3.62 -6.66 3.51
CA PRO A 34 -3.28 -5.34 4.03
C PRO A 34 -3.64 -5.26 5.52
N GLU A 35 -2.71 -4.77 6.34
CA GLU A 35 -2.89 -4.50 7.76
C GLU A 35 -2.45 -3.06 8.06
N PRO A 36 -3.39 -2.18 8.47
CA PRO A 36 -3.04 -0.81 8.83
C PRO A 36 -2.23 -0.81 10.12
N THR A 37 -1.09 -0.11 10.10
CA THR A 37 -0.23 0.06 11.25
C THR A 37 0.01 1.53 11.52
N THR A 38 0.07 1.90 12.79
CA THR A 38 0.34 3.27 13.23
C THR A 38 1.66 3.30 13.98
N VAL A 39 2.55 4.20 13.56
CA VAL A 39 3.82 4.43 14.25
C VAL A 39 3.80 5.86 14.75
N SER A 40 4.02 6.06 16.05
CA SER A 40 4.03 7.38 16.67
C SER A 40 4.99 8.31 15.93
N GLY A 41 4.47 9.43 15.43
CA GLY A 41 5.24 10.42 14.65
C GLY A 41 5.42 10.10 13.16
N MET A 42 4.97 8.94 12.66
CA MET A 42 5.10 8.54 11.26
C MET A 42 3.75 8.24 10.57
N GLY A 43 2.63 8.61 11.19
CA GLY A 43 1.29 8.45 10.60
C GLY A 43 0.84 7.00 10.39
N VAL A 44 -0.15 6.83 9.51
CA VAL A 44 -0.69 5.53 9.12
C VAL A 44 0.15 4.95 7.99
N ARG A 45 0.55 3.68 8.13
CA ARG A 45 1.15 2.87 7.07
C ARG A 45 0.32 1.61 6.85
N ILE A 46 0.52 0.96 5.71
CA ILE A 46 -0.14 -0.29 5.39
C ILE A 46 0.94 -1.36 5.19
N ALA A 47 0.92 -2.37 6.06
CA ALA A 47 1.75 -3.56 5.88
C ALA A 47 0.99 -4.59 5.03
N PHE A 48 1.67 -5.24 4.10
CA PHE A 48 1.13 -6.36 3.34
C PHE A 48 1.76 -7.65 3.84
N ILE A 49 0.91 -8.55 4.36
CA ILE A 49 1.33 -9.76 5.06
C ILE A 49 0.84 -10.99 4.30
N CYS A 50 1.76 -11.84 3.88
CA CYS A 50 1.45 -13.16 3.37
C CYS A 50 1.12 -14.09 4.56
N PRO A 51 -0.03 -14.78 4.57
CA PRO A 51 -0.37 -15.70 5.66
C PRO A 51 0.64 -16.84 5.86
N GLU A 52 1.36 -17.22 4.80
CA GLU A 52 2.33 -18.32 4.82
C GLU A 52 3.77 -17.84 5.05
N HIS A 53 4.13 -16.67 4.52
CA HIS A 53 5.52 -16.20 4.46
C HIS A 53 5.80 -14.95 5.31
N GLY A 54 4.78 -14.37 5.95
CA GLY A 54 4.92 -13.21 6.83
C GLY A 54 4.90 -11.86 6.10
N VAL A 55 5.53 -10.85 6.70
CA VAL A 55 5.54 -9.47 6.16
C VAL A 55 6.30 -9.42 4.85
N HIS A 56 5.61 -8.94 3.79
CA HIS A 56 6.19 -8.74 2.46
C HIS A 56 6.62 -7.29 2.27
N SER A 57 5.70 -6.34 2.42
CA SER A 57 5.96 -4.92 2.16
C SER A 57 5.27 -4.01 3.16
N VAL A 58 5.73 -2.77 3.27
CA VAL A 58 5.08 -1.70 4.03
C VAL A 58 5.09 -0.44 3.17
N ILE A 59 3.92 0.14 2.95
CA ILE A 59 3.76 1.38 2.17
C ILE A 59 3.24 2.51 3.03
N ASP A 60 3.61 3.74 2.68
CA ASP A 60 3.03 4.97 3.22
C ASP A 60 2.21 5.65 2.11
N PRO A 61 0.87 5.54 2.14
CA PRO A 61 0.01 6.15 1.11
C PRO A 61 0.11 7.68 1.03
N PHE A 62 0.75 8.31 2.02
CA PHE A 62 0.84 9.77 2.15
C PHE A 62 2.29 10.26 2.10
N GLU A 63 3.24 9.44 1.66
CA GLU A 63 4.66 9.79 1.62
C GLU A 63 4.91 11.14 0.93
N GLU A 64 4.24 11.39 -0.19
CA GLU A 64 4.39 12.63 -0.98
C GLU A 64 3.70 13.86 -0.36
N LYS A 65 2.96 13.69 0.74
CA LYS A 65 2.31 14.79 1.47
C LYS A 65 3.13 15.24 2.70
N ARG A 66 4.34 14.72 2.88
CA ARG A 66 5.24 15.09 3.99
C ARG A 66 6.26 16.14 3.59
#